data_AF-A0A5Q2F8B8-F1
#
_entry.id   AF-A0A5Q2F8B8-F1
#
_cell.length_a   1.000
_cell.length_b   1.000
_cell.length_c   1.000
_cell.angle_alpha   90.00
_cell.angle_beta   90.00
_cell.angle_gamma   90.00
#
_symmetry.space_group_name_H-M   'P 1'
#
loop_
_entity.id
_entity.type
_entity.pdbx_description
1 polymer ?
#
loop_
_entity_poly.entity_id
_entity_poly.type
_entity_poly.pdbx_seq_one_letter_code
_entity_poly.pdbx_strand_id
1 'polypeptide(L)'
;MGIHALPVDQRIIDIDSRRFASVEKALVELITNSDDSYTRLEQRGLPVSGRITVSYERHLNGAVLTVADCSEGMSLDRLRSVLSYGGAHSLLSRGQAVGRGYFGRGLKQAVYGLGHGWVESIHDGRFARVDLFRTELGGYVFDDWDTDRPATPRDRTRLGVPAGTNGTLVTIVVDNGDVVMPYFRTLVTALGHNVYLRDVLRRRQVELVNRNESRTATPLRLGYEPPPSEVLIGPADPRTFMYGGASYVFTLTLRRALATELVLKGDERTNGLLVLSGTAVLDCQFFRFENQLGTEYLFGTVECPGLALMLARGHPVISDEREGLNAKDPFVAAFAAAVSEAIAPAVHSERLRLSHVDHASTSKRTQGLIELVLARMNEVAVDDLGIVLPPGPGSGTYGPFPTGRPAVLRFTTPFYYRTVGRPFHVTLVVDREQVLDQELLEFQYDLPGSVAVDPAAGSIAVAELPSDGRFSWAMTGHEIGADGRLSAGCGPWRATCEVVIAEHGSGHGLGRGPSHPGVAPHTWDQDNSTDMFVGYELRNLNNDIDRAVYSPDERLVLINTEAPTVRMYIDGRGHFRDGARLLLAELLLDVIAGELARRYVDRTQDKGSTRAYNQAKHTLVRRYGLDIHRIMGGE
;
A
#
# COMPACT_ATOMS: atom_id res chain seq x y z
N MET A 1 21.68 -27.00 17.94
CA MET A 1 20.90 -26.29 16.93
C MET A 1 19.60 -27.05 16.84
N GLY A 2 18.58 -26.57 17.55
CA GLY A 2 17.27 -27.19 17.62
C GLY A 2 16.32 -26.53 16.62
N ILE A 3 16.04 -27.23 15.52
CA ILE A 3 14.92 -26.84 14.65
C ILE A 3 13.65 -27.43 15.27
N HIS A 4 12.70 -26.55 15.59
CA HIS A 4 11.47 -26.91 16.28
C HIS A 4 10.27 -26.58 15.39
N ALA A 5 9.30 -27.50 15.35
CA ALA A 5 7.98 -27.19 14.80
C ALA A 5 7.36 -26.05 15.62
N LEU A 6 6.73 -25.09 14.94
CA LEU A 6 5.99 -24.06 15.62
C LEU A 6 4.88 -24.72 16.47
N PRO A 7 4.82 -24.48 17.80
CA PRO A 7 3.89 -25.18 18.68
C PRO A 7 2.51 -24.51 18.63
N VAL A 8 1.92 -24.55 17.43
CA VAL A 8 0.59 -24.06 17.01
C VAL A 8 0.07 -25.05 15.95
N ASP A 9 -1.24 -25.22 15.84
CA ASP A 9 -1.81 -25.96 14.69
C ASP A 9 -1.36 -25.29 13.38
N GLN A 10 -0.68 -26.06 12.54
CA GLN A 10 -0.08 -25.60 11.29
C GLN A 10 -1.13 -24.98 10.33
N ARG A 11 -2.39 -25.42 10.41
CA ARG A 11 -3.50 -24.85 9.62
C ARG A 11 -3.92 -23.47 10.10
N ILE A 12 -3.89 -23.24 11.41
CA ILE A 12 -4.25 -21.94 11.99
C ILE A 12 -3.20 -20.90 11.60
N ILE A 13 -1.92 -21.22 11.76
CA ILE A 13 -0.85 -20.30 11.36
C ILE A 13 -0.84 -20.06 9.84
N ASP A 14 -1.17 -21.05 9.03
CA ASP A 14 -1.29 -20.87 7.57
C ASP A 14 -2.40 -19.90 7.18
N ILE A 15 -3.61 -20.06 7.74
CA ILE A 15 -4.73 -19.13 7.50
C ILE A 15 -4.36 -17.72 7.97
N ASP A 16 -3.80 -17.60 9.16
CA ASP A 16 -3.41 -16.31 9.73
C ASP A 16 -2.29 -15.65 8.91
N SER A 17 -1.24 -16.37 8.53
CA SER A 17 -0.11 -15.84 7.77
C SER A 17 -0.53 -15.31 6.39
N ARG A 18 -1.48 -15.97 5.71
CA ARG A 18 -2.01 -15.45 4.43
C ARG A 18 -2.73 -14.11 4.60
N ARG A 19 -3.37 -13.87 5.74
CA ARG A 19 -4.03 -12.59 6.07
C ARG A 19 -3.02 -11.46 6.33
N PHE A 20 -1.76 -11.81 6.62
CA PHE A 20 -0.63 -10.91 6.85
C PHE A 20 0.31 -10.77 5.63
N ALA A 21 -0.12 -11.18 4.44
CA ALA A 21 0.63 -11.02 3.19
C ALA A 21 0.65 -9.56 2.67
N SER A 22 1.02 -8.60 3.53
CA SER A 22 1.19 -7.18 3.21
C SER A 22 2.33 -6.61 4.04
N VAL A 23 3.23 -5.87 3.38
CA VAL A 23 4.37 -5.20 4.01
C VAL A 23 3.90 -4.19 5.05
N GLU A 24 2.85 -3.41 4.72
CA GLU A 24 2.25 -2.41 5.59
C GLU A 24 1.71 -3.03 6.87
N LYS A 25 0.89 -4.10 6.76
CA LYS A 25 0.33 -4.80 7.93
C LYS A 25 1.41 -5.35 8.85
N ALA A 26 2.45 -5.96 8.28
CA ALA A 26 3.58 -6.49 9.04
C ALA A 26 4.31 -5.38 9.81
N LEU A 27 4.60 -4.25 9.16
CA LEU A 27 5.27 -3.11 9.80
C LEU A 27 4.40 -2.49 10.90
N VAL A 28 3.10 -2.33 10.68
CA VAL A 28 2.18 -1.85 11.72
C VAL A 28 2.23 -2.74 12.95
N GLU A 29 2.16 -4.07 12.80
CA GLU A 29 2.31 -4.99 13.93
C GLU A 29 3.63 -4.83 14.66
N LEU A 30 4.76 -4.81 13.93
CA LEU A 30 6.09 -4.72 14.55
C LEU A 30 6.29 -3.38 15.27
N ILE A 31 5.84 -2.26 14.69
CA ILE A 31 5.90 -0.93 15.33
C ILE A 31 5.05 -0.92 16.60
N THR A 32 3.83 -1.46 16.56
CA THR A 32 2.97 -1.54 17.76
C THR A 32 3.56 -2.46 18.85
N ASN A 33 4.26 -3.53 18.49
CA ASN A 33 4.96 -4.38 19.46
C ASN A 33 6.10 -3.62 20.17
N SER A 34 6.86 -2.81 19.44
CA SER A 34 7.88 -1.94 20.02
C SER A 34 7.28 -0.88 20.94
N ASP A 35 6.16 -0.27 20.53
CA ASP A 35 5.42 0.69 21.37
C ASP A 35 4.89 0.06 22.66
N ASP A 36 4.28 -1.14 22.58
CA ASP A 36 3.83 -1.92 23.74
C ASP A 36 4.99 -2.19 24.70
N SER A 37 6.18 -2.46 24.18
CA SER A 37 7.38 -2.66 25.01
C SER A 37 7.86 -1.39 25.69
N TYR A 38 7.77 -0.23 25.03
CA TYR A 38 8.08 1.05 25.68
C TYR A 38 7.05 1.39 26.76
N THR A 39 5.77 1.15 26.50
CA THR A 39 4.70 1.39 27.48
C THR A 39 4.88 0.55 28.75
N ARG A 40 5.34 -0.70 28.65
CA ARG A 40 5.67 -1.51 29.84
C ARG A 40 6.80 -0.89 30.67
N LEU A 41 7.82 -0.31 30.04
CA LEU A 41 8.90 0.38 30.76
C LEU A 41 8.39 1.65 31.46
N GLU A 42 7.57 2.44 30.77
CA GLU A 42 6.96 3.67 31.30
C GLU A 42 6.06 3.38 32.51
N GLN A 43 5.27 2.30 32.46
CA GLN A 43 4.43 1.85 33.59
C GLN A 43 5.25 1.46 34.83
N ARG A 44 6.50 1.04 34.65
CA ARG A 44 7.45 0.79 35.75
C ARG A 44 8.19 2.07 36.21
N GLY A 45 7.84 3.23 35.64
CA GLY A 45 8.50 4.51 35.92
C GLY A 45 9.92 4.62 35.36
N LEU A 46 10.28 3.79 34.38
CA LEU A 46 11.62 3.82 33.79
C LEU A 46 11.67 4.80 32.60
N PRO A 47 12.77 5.56 32.46
CA PRO A 47 12.96 6.43 31.30
C PRO A 47 13.12 5.59 30.02
N VAL A 48 12.57 6.10 28.92
CA VAL A 48 12.59 5.45 27.61
C VAL A 48 13.09 6.41 26.53
N SER A 49 13.74 5.87 25.50
CA SER A 49 14.09 6.67 24.31
C SER A 49 12.89 6.90 23.38
N GLY A 50 11.94 5.96 23.36
CA GLY A 50 10.78 5.99 22.45
C GLY A 50 11.13 5.91 20.97
N ARG A 51 12.37 5.52 20.62
CA ARG A 51 12.86 5.48 19.23
C ARG A 51 12.61 4.11 18.60
N ILE A 52 11.94 4.11 17.45
CA ILE A 52 11.67 2.92 16.63
C ILE A 52 12.23 3.20 15.23
N THR A 53 13.17 2.37 14.78
CA THR A 53 13.80 2.51 13.47
C THR A 53 13.33 1.39 12.55
N VAL A 54 12.72 1.77 11.43
CA VAL A 54 12.31 0.88 10.36
C VAL A 54 13.27 1.07 9.19
N SER A 55 13.79 -0.01 8.62
CA SER A 55 14.51 0.04 7.34
C SER A 55 13.79 -0.79 6.31
N TYR A 56 13.72 -0.27 5.08
CA TYR A 56 13.12 -0.93 3.94
C TYR A 56 14.11 -0.94 2.77
N GLU A 57 14.41 -2.14 2.29
CA GLU A 57 15.25 -2.38 1.12
C GLU A 57 14.43 -3.18 0.11
N ARG A 58 13.96 -2.52 -0.94
CA ARG A 58 13.18 -3.15 -2.00
C ARG A 58 14.08 -3.76 -3.05
N HIS A 59 13.78 -4.97 -3.47
CA HIS A 59 14.41 -5.64 -4.61
C HIS A 59 13.36 -5.98 -5.66
N LEU A 60 13.80 -6.46 -6.83
CA LEU A 60 12.91 -6.78 -7.94
C LEU A 60 11.86 -7.86 -7.57
N ASN A 61 12.27 -8.89 -6.85
CA ASN A 61 11.45 -10.05 -6.51
C ASN A 61 11.27 -10.23 -4.99
N GLY A 62 11.38 -9.15 -4.23
CA GLY A 62 11.30 -9.23 -2.77
C GLY A 62 11.75 -7.97 -2.07
N ALA A 63 11.89 -8.04 -0.77
CA ALA A 63 12.40 -6.93 0.04
C ALA A 63 13.07 -7.44 1.32
N VAL A 64 13.88 -6.60 1.94
CA VAL A 64 14.35 -6.78 3.32
C VAL A 64 13.76 -5.68 4.18
N LEU A 65 13.08 -6.09 5.24
CA LEU A 65 12.47 -5.21 6.23
C LEU A 65 13.18 -5.41 7.56
N THR A 66 13.49 -4.32 8.24
CA THR A 66 13.94 -4.39 9.65
C THR A 66 13.17 -3.43 10.52
N VAL A 67 12.77 -3.86 11.72
CA VAL A 67 12.20 -2.98 12.76
C VAL A 67 13.03 -3.14 14.03
N ALA A 68 13.59 -2.05 14.51
CA ALA A 68 14.48 -2.01 15.66
C ALA A 68 13.96 -1.05 16.74
N ASP A 69 14.10 -1.43 18.00
CA ASP A 69 13.84 -0.58 19.15
C ASP A 69 14.92 -0.71 20.23
N CYS A 70 14.95 0.26 21.15
CA CYS A 70 15.80 0.24 22.34
C CYS A 70 14.93 0.15 23.61
N SER A 71 13.99 -0.80 23.63
CA SER A 71 13.03 -1.00 24.72
C SER A 71 13.51 -2.06 25.75
N GLU A 72 12.65 -2.98 26.18
CA GLU A 72 12.92 -3.90 27.29
C GLU A 72 13.85 -5.06 26.90
N GLY A 73 13.89 -5.41 25.61
CA GLY A 73 14.55 -6.63 25.11
C GLY A 73 13.88 -7.92 25.58
N MET A 74 14.29 -9.06 25.05
CA MET A 74 13.75 -10.37 25.39
C MET A 74 14.88 -11.36 25.66
N SER A 75 14.78 -12.11 26.75
CA SER A 75 15.60 -13.31 26.96
C SER A 75 15.23 -14.41 25.97
N LEU A 76 16.08 -15.44 25.84
CA LEU A 76 15.79 -16.59 24.98
C LEU A 76 14.49 -17.32 25.37
N ASP A 77 14.28 -17.54 26.67
CA ASP A 77 13.05 -18.15 27.19
C ASP A 77 11.82 -17.30 26.84
N ARG A 78 11.98 -15.97 26.89
CA ARG A 78 10.94 -15.05 26.50
C ARG A 78 10.63 -15.16 25.01
N LEU A 79 11.63 -15.18 24.15
CA LEU A 79 11.47 -15.39 22.70
C LEU A 79 10.73 -16.71 22.41
N ARG A 80 11.16 -17.82 23.02
CA ARG A 80 10.47 -19.13 22.90
C ARG A 80 9.00 -19.07 23.35
N SER A 81 8.74 -18.39 24.46
CA SER A 81 7.37 -18.25 24.99
C SER A 81 6.45 -17.44 24.06
N VAL A 82 6.98 -16.39 23.42
CA VAL A 82 6.23 -15.55 22.46
C VAL A 82 5.95 -16.33 21.18
N LEU A 83 6.84 -17.25 20.80
CA LEU A 83 6.64 -18.13 19.64
C LEU A 83 5.64 -19.26 19.89
N SER A 84 5.28 -19.54 21.14
CA SER A 84 4.29 -20.57 21.47
C SER A 84 2.83 -20.10 21.44
N TYR A 85 1.88 -20.99 21.13
CA TYR A 85 0.44 -20.67 21.21
C TYR A 85 0.05 -20.37 22.66
N GLY A 86 -0.64 -19.26 22.91
CA GLY A 86 -1.14 -18.92 24.26
C GLY A 86 -0.12 -18.28 25.23
N GLY A 87 1.12 -18.01 24.82
CA GLY A 87 2.07 -17.24 25.65
C GLY A 87 1.54 -15.84 26.04
N ALA A 88 0.68 -15.25 25.19
CA ALA A 88 -0.04 -14.02 25.49
C ALA A 88 -1.17 -14.20 26.52
N HIS A 89 -1.87 -15.35 26.53
CA HIS A 89 -2.85 -15.66 27.57
C HIS A 89 -2.22 -15.69 28.97
N SER A 90 -0.94 -16.11 29.08
CA SER A 90 -0.17 -16.05 30.33
C SER A 90 0.17 -14.63 30.80
N LEU A 91 0.37 -13.67 29.89
CA LEU A 91 0.60 -12.25 30.22
C LEU A 91 -0.70 -11.55 30.58
N LEU A 92 -1.79 -11.94 29.91
CA LEU A 92 -3.15 -11.48 30.15
C LEU A 92 -3.66 -11.87 31.53
N SER A 93 -3.50 -13.15 31.92
CA SER A 93 -3.85 -13.61 33.26
C SER A 93 -3.06 -12.92 34.37
N ARG A 94 -1.94 -12.27 34.03
CA ARG A 94 -1.07 -11.52 34.95
C ARG A 94 -1.29 -10.00 34.89
N GLY A 95 -2.21 -9.51 34.05
CA GLY A 95 -2.44 -8.07 33.85
C GLY A 95 -1.26 -7.31 33.21
N GLN A 96 -0.34 -8.03 32.57
CA GLN A 96 0.91 -7.49 32.01
C GLN A 96 0.85 -7.21 30.50
N ALA A 97 -0.28 -7.54 29.86
CA ALA A 97 -0.52 -7.22 28.45
C ALA A 97 -1.36 -5.94 28.36
N VAL A 98 -0.75 -4.87 27.88
CA VAL A 98 -1.39 -3.62 27.49
C VAL A 98 -1.03 -3.41 26.02
N GLY A 99 -2.01 -3.16 25.14
CA GLY A 99 -1.74 -2.93 23.71
C GLY A 99 -2.47 -3.81 22.71
N ARG A 100 -2.10 -3.64 21.43
CA ARG A 100 -2.59 -4.43 20.27
C ARG A 100 -1.98 -5.84 20.22
N GLY A 101 -0.87 -6.08 20.94
CA GLY A 101 -0.20 -7.37 21.09
C GLY A 101 -1.00 -8.48 21.83
N TYR A 102 -2.26 -8.21 22.18
CA TYR A 102 -3.16 -8.98 23.06
C TYR A 102 -3.26 -10.50 22.81
N PHE A 103 -2.89 -11.04 21.63
CA PHE A 103 -2.91 -12.51 21.37
C PHE A 103 -1.55 -13.17 21.08
N GLY A 104 -0.42 -12.46 21.04
CA GLY A 104 0.88 -13.09 20.71
C GLY A 104 0.92 -13.70 19.30
N ARG A 105 0.12 -13.14 18.40
CA ARG A 105 -0.17 -13.56 17.02
C ARG A 105 0.25 -12.51 15.97
N GLY A 106 1.11 -11.56 16.30
CA GLY A 106 1.52 -10.51 15.33
C GLY A 106 2.88 -10.81 14.69
N LEU A 107 3.91 -10.99 15.52
CA LEU A 107 5.28 -11.23 15.08
C LEU A 107 5.44 -12.43 14.14
N LYS A 108 4.91 -13.60 14.53
CA LYS A 108 5.00 -14.83 13.74
C LYS A 108 4.29 -14.69 12.40
N GLN A 109 3.08 -14.15 12.42
CA GLN A 109 2.24 -13.95 11.24
C GLN A 109 2.89 -12.98 10.26
N ALA A 110 3.46 -11.87 10.76
CA ALA A 110 4.21 -10.92 9.96
C ALA A 110 5.40 -11.59 9.25
N VAL A 111 6.22 -12.37 9.98
CA VAL A 111 7.39 -13.04 9.38
C VAL A 111 6.95 -14.11 8.38
N TYR A 112 6.11 -15.06 8.79
CA TYR A 112 5.71 -16.19 7.96
C TYR A 112 4.74 -15.83 6.81
N GLY A 113 4.01 -14.73 6.94
CA GLY A 113 3.12 -14.22 5.89
C GLY A 113 3.89 -13.59 4.73
N LEU A 114 5.03 -12.98 5.03
CA LEU A 114 5.89 -12.33 4.04
C LEU A 114 6.99 -13.23 3.49
N GLY A 115 7.44 -14.21 4.29
CA GLY A 115 8.51 -15.12 3.89
C GLY A 115 9.17 -15.78 5.09
N HIS A 116 10.43 -15.42 5.33
CA HIS A 116 11.23 -15.88 6.44
C HIS A 116 11.96 -14.71 7.12
N GLY A 117 12.53 -14.94 8.30
CA GLY A 117 13.17 -13.86 9.04
C GLY A 117 13.72 -14.31 10.37
N TRP A 118 14.14 -13.36 11.19
CA TRP A 118 14.68 -13.63 12.51
C TRP A 118 14.46 -12.48 13.47
N VAL A 119 14.51 -12.82 14.76
CA VAL A 119 14.43 -11.88 15.87
C VAL A 119 15.71 -11.96 16.66
N GLU A 120 16.37 -10.82 16.81
CA GLU A 120 17.58 -10.66 17.60
C GLU A 120 17.28 -9.70 18.75
N SER A 121 17.64 -10.08 19.97
CA SER A 121 17.33 -9.26 21.15
C SER A 121 18.47 -9.25 22.14
N ILE A 122 18.70 -8.11 22.76
CA ILE A 122 19.62 -7.93 23.89
C ILE A 122 18.80 -7.64 25.14
N HIS A 123 18.94 -8.49 26.14
CA HIS A 123 18.30 -8.34 27.45
C HIS A 123 19.33 -8.64 28.55
N ASP A 124 19.51 -7.71 29.48
CA ASP A 124 20.43 -7.82 30.61
C ASP A 124 21.86 -8.23 30.20
N GLY A 125 22.32 -7.64 29.09
CA GLY A 125 23.65 -7.89 28.54
C GLY A 125 23.82 -9.24 27.82
N ARG A 126 22.76 -10.03 27.66
CA ARG A 126 22.75 -11.28 26.89
C ARG A 126 22.06 -11.08 25.55
N PHE A 127 22.62 -11.67 24.51
CA PHE A 127 22.13 -11.69 23.14
C PHE A 127 21.46 -13.04 22.86
N ALA A 128 20.23 -12.99 22.37
CA ALA A 128 19.47 -14.14 21.90
C ALA A 128 19.01 -13.92 20.45
N ARG A 129 18.90 -15.00 19.69
CA ARG A 129 18.40 -15.01 18.31
C ARG A 129 17.44 -16.16 18.11
N VAL A 130 16.35 -15.92 17.38
CA VAL A 130 15.49 -16.97 16.84
C VAL A 130 15.19 -16.71 15.38
N ASP A 131 15.44 -17.69 14.52
CA ASP A 131 15.11 -17.70 13.10
C ASP A 131 13.74 -18.36 12.88
N LEU A 132 12.93 -17.82 11.97
CA LEU A 132 11.59 -18.31 11.62
C LEU A 132 11.53 -18.52 10.11
N PHE A 133 11.17 -19.73 9.68
CA PHE A 133 11.12 -20.08 8.26
C PHE A 133 10.17 -21.25 7.99
N ARG A 134 9.87 -21.51 6.71
CA ARG A 134 9.11 -22.68 6.28
C ARG A 134 10.07 -23.78 5.83
N THR A 135 9.76 -25.04 6.12
CA THR A 135 10.47 -26.18 5.54
C THR A 135 10.12 -26.36 4.06
N GLU A 136 10.87 -27.18 3.34
CA GLU A 136 10.57 -27.52 1.93
C GLU A 136 9.17 -28.12 1.74
N LEU A 137 8.62 -28.75 2.77
CA LEU A 137 7.26 -29.31 2.79
C LEU A 137 6.20 -28.30 3.24
N GLY A 138 6.56 -27.03 3.42
CA GLY A 138 5.68 -25.93 3.84
C GLY A 138 5.39 -25.86 5.34
N GLY A 139 6.08 -26.65 6.18
CA GLY A 139 5.89 -26.64 7.63
C GLY A 139 6.50 -25.42 8.30
N TYR A 140 5.79 -24.79 9.22
CA TYR A 140 6.23 -23.62 9.98
C TYR A 140 7.15 -24.03 11.13
N VAL A 141 8.41 -23.59 11.10
CA VAL A 141 9.46 -23.97 12.05
C VAL A 141 10.27 -22.76 12.53
N PHE A 142 10.92 -22.90 13.68
CA PHE A 142 11.88 -21.93 14.18
C PHE A 142 13.18 -22.61 14.65
N ASP A 143 14.29 -21.88 14.61
CA ASP A 143 15.59 -22.27 15.17
C ASP A 143 16.04 -21.25 16.19
N ASP A 144 16.27 -21.69 17.42
CA ASP A 144 16.60 -20.83 18.57
C ASP A 144 18.06 -20.88 19.00
N TRP A 145 18.92 -21.57 18.22
CA TRP A 145 20.36 -21.67 18.46
C TRP A 145 20.75 -22.29 19.81
N ASP A 146 19.82 -23.03 20.45
CA ASP A 146 19.89 -23.70 21.75
C ASP A 146 20.08 -22.77 22.97
N THR A 147 20.99 -21.80 22.91
CA THR A 147 21.45 -20.98 24.05
C THR A 147 21.68 -19.52 23.67
N ASP A 148 21.47 -18.63 24.63
CA ASP A 148 21.89 -17.23 24.52
C ASP A 148 23.37 -17.06 24.94
N ARG A 149 23.96 -15.93 24.56
CA ARG A 149 25.37 -15.64 24.87
C ARG A 149 25.55 -14.19 25.33
N PRO A 150 26.66 -13.82 25.98
CA PRO A 150 26.95 -12.40 26.24
C PRO A 150 26.93 -11.56 24.95
N ALA A 151 26.32 -10.38 25.03
CA ALA A 151 26.25 -9.44 23.93
C ALA A 151 27.62 -8.79 23.68
N THR A 152 28.07 -8.82 22.44
CA THR A 152 29.33 -8.19 22.02
C THR A 152 29.08 -6.74 21.57
N PRO A 153 30.13 -5.89 21.49
CA PRO A 153 30.01 -4.57 20.87
C PRO A 153 29.45 -4.64 19.44
N ARG A 154 29.81 -5.67 18.67
CA ARG A 154 29.30 -5.88 17.30
C ARG A 154 27.80 -6.12 17.26
N ASP A 155 27.26 -6.90 18.21
CA ASP A 155 25.81 -7.12 18.32
C ASP A 155 25.08 -5.81 18.58
N ARG A 156 25.59 -5.02 19.53
CA ARG A 156 25.03 -3.72 19.91
C ARG A 156 25.00 -2.75 18.74
N THR A 157 26.11 -2.61 18.01
CA THR A 157 26.18 -1.77 16.81
C THR A 157 25.18 -2.23 15.75
N ARG A 158 25.09 -3.54 15.48
CA ARG A 158 24.18 -4.09 14.48
C ARG A 158 22.70 -3.87 14.84
N LEU A 159 22.33 -4.03 16.11
CA LEU A 159 20.97 -3.83 16.59
C LEU A 159 20.63 -2.35 16.82
N GLY A 160 21.61 -1.44 16.75
CA GLY A 160 21.41 -0.02 17.06
C GLY A 160 21.16 0.25 18.56
N VAL A 161 21.57 -0.68 19.44
CA VAL A 161 21.31 -0.65 20.88
C VAL A 161 22.53 -0.07 21.62
N PRO A 162 22.41 1.07 22.33
CA PRO A 162 23.50 1.65 23.10
C PRO A 162 24.11 0.69 24.13
N ALA A 163 25.38 0.93 24.49
CA ALA A 163 26.04 0.18 25.56
C ALA A 163 25.25 0.29 26.88
N GLY A 164 25.08 -0.83 27.57
CA GLY A 164 24.33 -0.90 28.84
C GLY A 164 22.80 -0.86 28.70
N THR A 165 22.26 -0.82 27.48
CA THR A 165 20.80 -0.84 27.24
C THR A 165 20.34 -2.14 26.59
N ASN A 166 19.02 -2.33 26.58
CA ASN A 166 18.33 -3.46 25.96
C ASN A 166 17.65 -3.02 24.65
N GLY A 167 17.25 -3.99 23.84
CA GLY A 167 16.53 -3.71 22.60
C GLY A 167 16.33 -4.94 21.73
N THR A 168 15.50 -4.79 20.71
CA THR A 168 15.12 -5.87 19.80
C THR A 168 15.21 -5.41 18.35
N LEU A 169 15.65 -6.29 17.46
CA LEU A 169 15.66 -6.13 16.02
C LEU A 169 14.92 -7.32 15.41
N VAL A 170 13.86 -7.04 14.65
CA VAL A 170 13.18 -8.03 13.81
C VAL A 170 13.62 -7.79 12.38
N THR A 171 14.08 -8.83 11.69
CA THR A 171 14.41 -8.80 10.26
C THR A 171 13.49 -9.77 9.51
N ILE A 172 12.91 -9.32 8.40
CA ILE A 172 12.09 -10.13 7.51
C ILE A 172 12.67 -10.03 6.11
N VAL A 173 12.90 -11.19 5.49
CA VAL A 173 13.17 -11.33 4.07
C VAL A 173 11.86 -11.70 3.40
N VAL A 174 11.37 -10.80 2.57
CA VAL A 174 10.12 -10.94 1.83
C VAL A 174 10.42 -11.66 0.53
N ASP A 175 10.01 -12.92 0.45
CA ASP A 175 10.19 -13.81 -0.71
C ASP A 175 8.87 -14.42 -1.20
N ASN A 176 7.75 -14.09 -0.55
CA ASN A 176 6.43 -14.54 -0.94
C ASN A 176 5.95 -13.80 -2.21
N GLY A 177 5.80 -14.53 -3.31
CA GLY A 177 5.39 -14.00 -4.61
C GLY A 177 3.97 -13.42 -4.67
N ASP A 178 3.11 -13.71 -3.68
CA ASP A 178 1.77 -13.13 -3.57
C ASP A 178 1.78 -11.72 -2.94
N VAL A 179 2.91 -11.28 -2.39
CA VAL A 179 3.02 -9.99 -1.71
C VAL A 179 3.44 -8.92 -2.71
N VAL A 180 2.68 -7.83 -2.77
CA VAL A 180 3.04 -6.64 -3.55
C VAL A 180 4.06 -5.81 -2.78
N MET A 181 5.20 -5.48 -3.41
CA MET A 181 6.25 -4.64 -2.80
C MET A 181 5.96 -3.15 -3.04
N PRO A 182 5.49 -2.39 -2.03
CA PRO A 182 5.21 -0.96 -2.20
C PRO A 182 6.49 -0.18 -2.49
N TYR A 183 6.38 0.93 -3.22
CA TYR A 183 7.49 1.88 -3.30
C TYR A 183 7.69 2.59 -1.97
N PHE A 184 8.90 3.09 -1.72
CA PHE A 184 9.25 3.74 -0.45
C PHE A 184 8.29 4.88 -0.07
N ARG A 185 7.96 5.78 -1.02
CA ARG A 185 7.01 6.89 -0.77
C ARG A 185 5.60 6.41 -0.44
N THR A 186 5.10 5.39 -1.15
CA THR A 186 3.81 4.78 -0.87
C THR A 186 3.77 4.21 0.54
N LEU A 187 4.85 3.54 0.95
CA LEU A 187 4.97 2.98 2.29
C LEU A 187 5.01 4.06 3.38
N VAL A 188 5.71 5.18 3.15
CA VAL A 188 5.69 6.34 4.04
C VAL A 188 4.26 6.86 4.25
N THR A 189 3.53 7.09 3.16
CA THR A 189 2.15 7.60 3.22
C THR A 189 1.24 6.60 3.93
N ALA A 190 1.33 5.31 3.58
CA ALA A 190 0.51 4.26 4.16
C ALA A 190 0.72 4.16 5.68
N LEU A 191 1.97 4.14 6.15
CA LEU A 191 2.28 4.08 7.58
C LEU A 191 1.93 5.38 8.31
N GLY A 192 2.16 6.54 7.69
CA GLY A 192 1.84 7.86 8.25
C GLY A 192 0.35 8.08 8.46
N HIS A 193 -0.49 7.58 7.56
CA HIS A 193 -1.95 7.68 7.66
C HIS A 193 -2.61 6.48 8.35
N ASN A 194 -1.88 5.40 8.64
CA ASN A 194 -2.45 4.20 9.23
C ASN A 194 -3.11 4.49 10.60
N VAL A 195 -4.40 4.17 10.74
CA VAL A 195 -5.21 4.43 11.93
C VAL A 195 -4.58 3.86 13.20
N TYR A 196 -3.96 2.67 13.11
CA TYR A 196 -3.34 2.00 14.26
C TYR A 196 -2.04 2.65 14.71
N LEU A 197 -1.40 3.44 13.83
CA LEU A 197 -0.14 4.12 14.15
C LEU A 197 -0.34 5.57 14.58
N ARG A 198 -1.48 6.21 14.32
CA ARG A 198 -1.67 7.65 14.60
C ARG A 198 -1.32 8.07 16.03
N ASP A 199 -1.78 7.30 17.02
CA ASP A 199 -1.48 7.58 18.42
C ASP A 199 -0.01 7.25 18.77
N VAL A 200 0.52 6.15 18.21
CA VAL A 200 1.93 5.75 18.36
C VAL A 200 2.87 6.83 17.80
N LEU A 201 2.62 7.33 16.60
CA LEU A 201 3.41 8.36 15.92
C LEU A 201 3.45 9.69 16.67
N ARG A 202 2.45 9.97 17.53
CA ARG A 202 2.45 11.16 18.40
C ARG A 202 3.36 11.01 19.60
N ARG A 203 3.49 9.80 20.16
CA ARG A 203 4.26 9.57 21.40
C ARG A 203 5.61 8.89 21.20
N ARG A 204 5.89 8.36 20.01
CA ARG A 204 7.16 7.72 19.63
C ARG A 204 7.85 8.47 18.51
N GLN A 205 9.17 8.31 18.45
CA GLN A 205 9.97 8.72 17.31
C GLN A 205 10.12 7.52 16.39
N VAL A 206 9.21 7.40 15.41
CA VAL A 206 9.27 6.34 14.39
C VAL A 206 9.94 6.89 13.15
N GLU A 207 11.02 6.25 12.72
CA GLU A 207 11.83 6.65 11.57
C GLU A 207 11.87 5.55 10.53
N LEU A 208 11.69 5.90 9.26
CA LEU A 208 11.78 4.99 8.13
C LEU A 208 13.01 5.32 7.29
N VAL A 209 13.86 4.33 7.03
CA VAL A 209 15.11 4.46 6.26
C VAL A 209 14.97 3.73 4.94
N ASN A 210 15.19 4.44 3.84
CA ASN A 210 15.30 3.83 2.51
C ASN A 210 16.71 3.26 2.35
N ARG A 211 16.84 1.93 2.25
CA ARG A 211 18.14 1.27 2.03
C ARG A 211 18.50 1.09 0.56
N ASN A 212 17.58 1.42 -0.34
CA ASN A 212 17.89 1.50 -1.77
C ASN A 212 18.64 2.79 -2.10
N GLU A 213 18.43 3.84 -1.33
CA GLU A 213 19.25 5.05 -1.36
C GLU A 213 20.58 4.79 -0.63
N SER A 214 21.63 5.57 -0.93
CA SER A 214 22.99 5.33 -0.44
C SER A 214 23.07 5.14 1.08
N ARG A 215 24.19 4.59 1.59
CA ARG A 215 24.42 4.35 3.04
C ARG A 215 24.27 5.58 3.94
N THR A 216 24.10 6.79 3.38
CA THR A 216 23.83 8.05 4.08
C THR A 216 22.36 8.48 4.05
N ALA A 217 21.43 7.62 3.61
CA ALA A 217 20.01 7.93 3.56
C ALA A 217 19.51 8.46 4.91
N THR A 218 19.07 9.72 4.92
CA THR A 218 18.55 10.38 6.12
C THR A 218 17.26 9.67 6.55
N PRO A 219 17.14 9.21 7.80
CA PRO A 219 15.90 8.63 8.28
C PRO A 219 14.75 9.62 8.15
N LEU A 220 13.64 9.19 7.54
CA LEU A 220 12.43 9.98 7.44
C LEU A 220 11.57 9.74 8.68
N ARG A 221 11.30 10.78 9.47
CA ARG A 221 10.39 10.68 10.61
C ARG A 221 8.95 10.53 10.09
N LEU A 222 8.28 9.47 10.53
CA LEU A 222 6.85 9.28 10.28
C LEU A 222 6.04 10.16 11.24
N GLY A 223 4.96 10.75 10.74
CA GLY A 223 4.05 11.59 11.50
C GLY A 223 2.66 11.60 10.90
N TYR A 224 1.65 11.74 11.76
CA TYR A 224 0.27 11.96 11.34
C TYR A 224 -0.14 13.38 11.70
N GLU A 225 -0.53 14.16 10.70
CA GLU A 225 -1.11 15.48 10.88
C GLU A 225 -2.63 15.39 10.64
N PRO A 226 -3.47 15.64 11.66
CA PRO A 226 -4.91 15.65 11.45
C PRO A 226 -5.31 16.83 10.56
N PRO A 227 -6.34 16.67 9.71
CA PRO A 227 -6.80 17.75 8.84
C PRO A 227 -7.31 18.94 9.65
N PRO A 228 -7.24 20.18 9.11
CA PRO A 228 -7.80 21.37 9.74
C PRO A 228 -9.27 21.18 10.09
N SER A 229 -9.61 21.44 11.36
CA SER A 229 -10.91 21.04 11.90
C SER A 229 -11.42 21.97 12.99
N GLU A 230 -12.73 22.05 13.14
CA GLU A 230 -13.39 22.54 14.34
C GLU A 230 -13.83 21.39 15.27
N VAL A 231 -13.93 21.66 16.56
CA VAL A 231 -14.38 20.68 17.55
C VAL A 231 -15.90 20.80 17.72
N LEU A 232 -16.62 19.70 17.51
CA LEU A 232 -18.07 19.60 17.71
C LEU A 232 -18.44 19.07 19.09
N ILE A 233 -17.66 18.10 19.60
CA ILE A 233 -17.84 17.50 20.93
C ILE A 233 -16.45 17.34 21.57
N GLY A 234 -16.31 17.65 22.86
CA GLY A 234 -15.04 17.58 23.58
C GLY A 234 -14.25 18.89 23.55
N PRO A 235 -12.92 18.84 23.78
CA PRO A 235 -12.08 17.65 23.85
C PRO A 235 -12.39 16.76 25.06
N ALA A 236 -12.28 15.43 24.86
CA ALA A 236 -12.40 14.39 25.89
C ALA A 236 -13.65 14.52 26.79
N ASP A 237 -14.82 14.78 26.18
CA ASP A 237 -16.10 14.89 26.87
C ASP A 237 -16.44 13.57 27.60
N PRO A 238 -16.52 13.55 28.95
CA PRO A 238 -16.74 12.32 29.71
C PRO A 238 -18.20 11.88 29.64
N ARG A 239 -18.42 10.60 29.35
CA ARG A 239 -19.72 9.97 29.22
C ARG A 239 -19.74 8.59 29.86
N THR A 240 -20.94 8.06 30.08
CA THR A 240 -21.12 6.75 30.70
C THR A 240 -22.08 5.87 29.92
N PHE A 241 -21.94 4.56 30.12
CA PHE A 241 -22.90 3.55 29.65
C PHE A 241 -23.02 2.42 30.66
N MET A 242 -24.14 1.69 30.61
CA MET A 242 -24.42 0.58 31.51
C MET A 242 -24.15 -0.76 30.82
N TYR A 243 -23.48 -1.67 31.51
CA TYR A 243 -23.32 -3.05 31.08
C TYR A 243 -23.32 -4.00 32.30
N GLY A 244 -24.14 -5.04 32.27
CA GLY A 244 -24.23 -6.01 33.36
C GLY A 244 -24.53 -5.39 34.74
N GLY A 245 -25.31 -4.30 34.76
CA GLY A 245 -25.63 -3.57 36.00
C GLY A 245 -24.52 -2.65 36.53
N ALA A 246 -23.36 -2.57 35.86
CA ALA A 246 -22.27 -1.67 36.20
C ALA A 246 -22.17 -0.50 35.21
N SER A 247 -21.72 0.66 35.70
CA SER A 247 -21.47 1.86 34.90
C SER A 247 -20.01 1.90 34.44
N TYR A 248 -19.80 2.20 33.17
CA TYR A 248 -18.48 2.32 32.53
C TYR A 248 -18.33 3.72 31.92
N VAL A 249 -17.14 4.29 32.01
CA VAL A 249 -16.82 5.63 31.48
C VAL A 249 -16.14 5.52 30.12
N PHE A 250 -16.44 6.47 29.23
CA PHE A 250 -15.65 6.75 28.04
C PHE A 250 -15.52 8.26 27.84
N THR A 251 -14.49 8.71 27.13
CA THR A 251 -14.34 10.11 26.71
C THR A 251 -14.52 10.23 25.20
N LEU A 252 -15.09 11.34 24.74
CA LEU A 252 -15.39 11.57 23.33
C LEU A 252 -14.84 12.91 22.85
N THR A 253 -14.16 12.89 21.71
CA THR A 253 -13.84 14.08 20.92
C THR A 253 -14.37 13.87 19.52
N LEU A 254 -15.24 14.76 19.04
CA LEU A 254 -15.72 14.77 17.65
C LEU A 254 -15.33 16.09 17.01
N ARG A 255 -14.84 16.02 15.79
CA ARG A 255 -14.38 17.16 14.99
C ARG A 255 -14.99 17.13 13.61
N ARG A 256 -15.10 18.30 13.00
CA ARG A 256 -15.48 18.49 11.60
C ARG A 256 -14.33 19.10 10.82
N ALA A 257 -13.98 18.50 9.70
CA ALA A 257 -13.01 19.05 8.76
C ALA A 257 -13.57 20.31 8.09
N LEU A 258 -12.74 21.35 7.96
CA LEU A 258 -13.20 22.68 7.53
C LEU A 258 -13.45 22.80 6.01
N ALA A 259 -12.69 22.10 5.17
CA ALA A 259 -12.77 22.24 3.71
C ALA A 259 -12.26 21.00 2.96
N THR A 260 -12.18 19.85 3.62
CA THR A 260 -11.58 18.63 3.06
C THR A 260 -12.53 17.48 3.33
N GLU A 261 -12.95 16.80 2.26
CA GLU A 261 -13.58 15.49 2.37
C GLU A 261 -12.50 14.48 2.81
N LEU A 262 -12.88 13.57 3.70
CA LEU A 262 -11.96 12.69 4.38
C LEU A 262 -11.92 11.33 3.67
N VAL A 263 -10.78 10.65 3.75
CA VAL A 263 -10.67 9.28 3.27
C VAL A 263 -11.59 8.38 4.10
N LEU A 264 -12.52 7.71 3.42
CA LEU A 264 -13.63 7.01 4.08
C LEU A 264 -13.35 5.56 4.48
N LYS A 265 -12.36 4.92 3.85
CA LYS A 265 -12.13 3.47 3.99
C LYS A 265 -10.65 3.12 4.01
N GLY A 266 -10.39 1.86 4.38
CA GLY A 266 -9.05 1.30 4.52
C GLY A 266 -8.39 1.73 5.82
N ASP A 267 -7.21 1.15 6.10
CA ASP A 267 -6.46 1.46 7.31
C ASP A 267 -5.91 2.89 7.29
N GLU A 268 -5.93 3.57 6.15
CA GLU A 268 -5.51 4.97 6.00
C GLU A 268 -6.66 5.98 6.18
N ARG A 269 -7.89 5.50 6.47
CA ARG A 269 -9.10 6.34 6.55
C ARG A 269 -8.94 7.53 7.50
N THR A 270 -9.15 8.75 7.04
CA THR A 270 -9.04 9.96 7.87
C THR A 270 -10.36 10.35 8.52
N ASN A 271 -11.48 9.75 8.09
CA ASN A 271 -12.78 9.84 8.76
C ASN A 271 -12.95 8.74 9.83
N GLY A 272 -13.87 8.95 10.76
CA GLY A 272 -14.20 7.99 11.82
C GLY A 272 -13.73 8.42 13.22
N LEU A 273 -14.23 7.73 14.24
CA LEU A 273 -13.74 7.83 15.60
C LEU A 273 -12.66 6.77 15.81
N LEU A 274 -11.44 7.20 16.12
CA LEU A 274 -10.40 6.31 16.63
C LEU A 274 -10.83 5.78 18.00
N VAL A 275 -11.06 4.47 18.09
CA VAL A 275 -11.43 3.79 19.33
C VAL A 275 -10.17 3.42 20.09
N LEU A 276 -10.00 4.05 21.25
CA LEU A 276 -8.82 3.93 22.11
C LEU A 276 -9.17 3.16 23.39
N SER A 277 -8.20 2.40 23.89
CA SER A 277 -8.23 1.88 25.26
C SER A 277 -6.83 1.91 25.85
N GLY A 278 -6.56 2.92 26.69
CA GLY A 278 -5.20 3.24 27.11
C GLY A 278 -4.35 3.64 25.91
N THR A 279 -3.24 2.95 25.69
CA THR A 279 -2.33 3.22 24.57
C THR A 279 -2.73 2.53 23.26
N ALA A 280 -3.73 1.65 23.27
CA ALA A 280 -4.09 0.85 22.10
C ALA A 280 -5.16 1.54 21.23
N VAL A 281 -4.88 1.67 19.94
CA VAL A 281 -5.93 1.91 18.92
C VAL A 281 -6.54 0.56 18.55
N LEU A 282 -7.84 0.39 18.80
CA LEU A 282 -8.54 -0.87 18.57
C LEU A 282 -9.32 -0.86 17.25
N ASP A 283 -9.81 0.31 16.82
CA ASP A 283 -10.64 0.44 15.63
C ASP A 283 -10.73 1.91 15.17
N CYS A 284 -11.28 2.14 13.97
CA CYS A 284 -11.67 3.45 13.46
C CYS A 284 -13.01 3.36 12.72
N GLN A 285 -14.08 3.87 13.33
CA GLN A 285 -15.45 3.71 12.83
C GLN A 285 -16.42 4.78 13.36
N PHE A 286 -17.64 4.80 12.83
CA PHE A 286 -18.78 5.62 13.23
C PHE A 286 -19.98 4.82 13.75
N PHE A 287 -19.80 3.53 14.05
CA PHE A 287 -20.83 2.67 14.62
C PHE A 287 -22.12 2.70 13.78
N ARG A 288 -23.26 3.13 14.35
CA ARG A 288 -24.54 3.22 13.62
C ARG A 288 -24.52 4.19 12.44
N PHE A 289 -23.58 5.13 12.41
CA PHE A 289 -23.47 6.16 11.37
C PHE A 289 -22.43 5.83 10.30
N GLU A 290 -21.85 4.63 10.30
CA GLU A 290 -20.90 4.22 9.26
C GLU A 290 -21.52 4.39 7.85
N ASN A 291 -20.78 5.03 6.94
CA ASN A 291 -21.20 5.33 5.57
C ASN A 291 -22.52 6.16 5.45
N GLN A 292 -22.84 7.01 6.44
CA GLN A 292 -23.98 7.93 6.33
C GLN A 292 -23.54 9.33 5.85
N LEU A 293 -24.41 9.99 5.08
CA LEU A 293 -24.20 11.36 4.61
C LEU A 293 -23.86 12.30 5.77
N GLY A 294 -22.79 13.07 5.60
CA GLY A 294 -22.25 13.99 6.61
C GLY A 294 -21.09 13.39 7.41
N THR A 295 -20.95 12.07 7.47
CA THR A 295 -19.78 11.46 8.14
C THR A 295 -18.49 11.58 7.32
N GLU A 296 -18.59 11.97 6.05
CA GLU A 296 -17.45 12.28 5.16
C GLU A 296 -16.55 13.40 5.71
N TYR A 297 -17.09 14.28 6.55
CA TYR A 297 -16.37 15.43 7.10
C TYR A 297 -16.05 15.28 8.58
N LEU A 298 -16.46 14.17 9.19
CA LEU A 298 -16.35 13.97 10.63
C LEU A 298 -15.20 13.02 10.94
N PHE A 299 -14.50 13.32 12.02
CA PHE A 299 -13.49 12.44 12.60
C PHE A 299 -13.30 12.75 14.08
N GLY A 300 -12.62 11.88 14.81
CA GLY A 300 -12.40 12.11 16.23
C GLY A 300 -11.79 10.95 16.96
N THR A 301 -11.95 10.96 18.27
CA THR A 301 -11.47 9.91 19.17
C THR A 301 -12.54 9.54 20.18
N VAL A 302 -12.58 8.27 20.54
CA VAL A 302 -13.36 7.77 21.66
C VAL A 302 -12.47 6.86 22.51
N GLU A 303 -12.27 7.19 23.78
CA GLU A 303 -11.43 6.39 24.67
C GLU A 303 -12.29 5.68 25.71
N CYS A 304 -12.21 4.36 25.76
CA CYS A 304 -12.91 3.54 26.74
C CYS A 304 -11.94 2.56 27.43
N PRO A 305 -11.49 2.86 28.67
CA PRO A 305 -10.67 1.94 29.46
C PRO A 305 -11.35 0.58 29.72
N GLY A 306 -12.68 0.54 29.69
CA GLY A 306 -13.46 -0.67 29.88
C GLY A 306 -13.21 -1.75 28.82
N LEU A 307 -12.80 -1.37 27.59
CA LEU A 307 -12.45 -2.33 26.54
C LEU A 307 -11.24 -3.19 26.93
N ALA A 308 -10.15 -2.57 27.40
CA ALA A 308 -8.99 -3.28 27.92
C ALA A 308 -9.30 -4.14 29.15
N LEU A 309 -10.22 -3.70 30.01
CA LEU A 309 -10.67 -4.48 31.16
C LEU A 309 -11.44 -5.75 30.75
N MET A 310 -12.36 -5.63 29.80
CA MET A 310 -13.12 -6.78 29.28
C MET A 310 -12.20 -7.77 28.58
N LEU A 311 -11.28 -7.25 27.77
CA LEU A 311 -10.16 -7.99 27.21
C LEU A 311 -9.41 -8.75 28.32
N ALA A 312 -8.90 -8.09 29.37
CA ALA A 312 -8.16 -8.79 30.44
C ALA A 312 -8.96 -9.93 31.12
N ARG A 313 -10.30 -9.86 31.09
CA ARG A 313 -11.22 -10.89 31.61
C ARG A 313 -11.56 -12.00 30.62
N GLY A 314 -11.01 -11.97 29.41
CA GLY A 314 -11.21 -12.98 28.37
C GLY A 314 -12.43 -12.75 27.48
N HIS A 315 -13.05 -11.56 27.51
CA HIS A 315 -14.12 -11.23 26.58
C HIS A 315 -13.56 -10.92 25.18
N PRO A 316 -14.16 -11.48 24.11
CA PRO A 316 -13.68 -11.29 22.75
C PRO A 316 -14.19 -9.96 22.18
N VAL A 317 -13.77 -8.82 22.73
CA VAL A 317 -14.25 -7.49 22.28
C VAL A 317 -13.58 -6.99 20.99
N ILE A 318 -12.53 -7.67 20.51
CA ILE A 318 -11.91 -7.46 19.19
C ILE A 318 -12.27 -8.67 18.32
N SER A 319 -12.46 -8.48 17.02
CA SER A 319 -12.68 -9.58 16.07
C SER A 319 -11.48 -10.56 16.05
N ASP A 320 -11.74 -11.82 15.71
CA ASP A 320 -10.67 -12.83 15.59
C ASP A 320 -9.66 -12.45 14.49
N GLU A 321 -10.15 -11.76 13.44
CA GLU A 321 -9.38 -11.17 12.34
C GLU A 321 -8.51 -9.97 12.77
N ARG A 322 -8.76 -9.38 13.96
CA ARG A 322 -8.16 -8.11 14.41
C ARG A 322 -8.44 -6.91 13.51
N GLU A 323 -9.52 -6.97 12.73
CA GLU A 323 -10.02 -5.89 11.87
C GLU A 323 -11.13 -5.09 12.59
N GLY A 324 -10.85 -4.66 13.82
CA GLY A 324 -11.76 -3.82 14.62
C GLY A 324 -12.52 -4.55 15.73
N LEU A 325 -13.52 -3.86 16.29
CA LEU A 325 -14.31 -4.34 17.43
C LEU A 325 -15.25 -5.49 17.03
N ASN A 326 -15.44 -6.44 17.94
CA ASN A 326 -16.41 -7.51 17.76
C ASN A 326 -17.82 -7.05 18.14
N ALA A 327 -18.60 -6.61 17.16
CA ALA A 327 -19.97 -6.14 17.36
C ALA A 327 -20.94 -7.18 17.96
N LYS A 328 -20.58 -8.48 17.95
CA LYS A 328 -21.41 -9.54 18.56
C LYS A 328 -21.26 -9.60 20.08
N ASP A 329 -20.20 -9.02 20.63
CA ASP A 329 -20.00 -9.00 22.08
C ASP A 329 -20.97 -8.00 22.75
N PRO A 330 -21.72 -8.41 23.79
CA PRO A 330 -22.70 -7.54 24.44
C PRO A 330 -22.13 -6.26 25.06
N PHE A 331 -20.87 -6.27 25.52
CA PHE A 331 -20.22 -5.06 26.05
C PHE A 331 -19.94 -4.08 24.91
N VAL A 332 -19.39 -4.58 23.80
CA VAL A 332 -19.13 -3.78 22.59
C VAL A 332 -20.44 -3.19 22.04
N ALA A 333 -21.52 -3.97 22.01
CA ALA A 333 -22.82 -3.49 21.54
C ALA A 333 -23.37 -2.36 22.41
N ALA A 334 -23.27 -2.47 23.74
CA ALA A 334 -23.70 -1.42 24.67
C ALA A 334 -22.85 -0.14 24.53
N PHE A 335 -21.52 -0.30 24.41
CA PHE A 335 -20.60 0.81 24.15
C PHE A 335 -20.92 1.51 22.82
N ALA A 336 -21.04 0.75 21.73
CA ALA A 336 -21.36 1.26 20.39
C ALA A 336 -22.69 2.03 20.36
N ALA A 337 -23.71 1.54 21.07
CA ALA A 337 -24.99 2.23 21.20
C ALA A 337 -24.83 3.59 21.89
N ALA A 338 -24.13 3.64 23.03
CA ALA A 338 -23.92 4.87 23.79
C ALA A 338 -23.10 5.91 23.00
N VAL A 339 -22.05 5.49 22.29
CA VAL A 339 -21.27 6.39 21.43
C VAL A 339 -22.11 6.90 20.28
N SER A 340 -22.91 6.05 19.65
CA SER A 340 -23.81 6.45 18.57
C SER A 340 -24.81 7.50 19.05
N GLU A 341 -25.46 7.29 20.20
CA GLU A 341 -26.39 8.26 20.78
C GLU A 341 -25.72 9.61 21.08
N ALA A 342 -24.46 9.58 21.52
CA ALA A 342 -23.68 10.77 21.81
C ALA A 342 -23.39 11.63 20.55
N ILE A 343 -23.08 11.00 19.41
CA ILE A 343 -22.71 11.71 18.17
C ILE A 343 -23.90 12.05 17.27
N ALA A 344 -25.06 11.43 17.49
CA ALA A 344 -26.25 11.58 16.63
C ALA A 344 -26.64 13.04 16.34
N PRO A 345 -26.65 13.98 17.31
CA PRO A 345 -27.00 15.38 17.04
C PRO A 345 -26.03 16.06 16.08
N ALA A 346 -24.72 15.79 16.22
CA ALA A 346 -23.69 16.37 15.37
C ALA A 346 -23.77 15.83 13.94
N VAL A 347 -23.96 14.52 13.77
CA VAL A 347 -24.15 13.90 12.46
C VAL A 347 -25.40 14.45 11.77
N HIS A 348 -26.51 14.61 12.51
CA HIS A 348 -27.75 15.15 11.96
C HIS A 348 -27.61 16.62 11.51
N SER A 349 -26.93 17.45 12.32
CA SER A 349 -26.62 18.83 11.99
C SER A 349 -25.80 18.93 10.69
N GLU A 350 -24.79 18.07 10.55
CA GLU A 350 -23.95 18.06 9.36
C GLU A 350 -24.70 17.60 8.11
N ARG A 351 -25.58 16.60 8.25
CA ARG A 351 -26.47 16.16 7.18
C ARG A 351 -27.41 17.27 6.71
N LEU A 352 -27.96 18.06 7.65
CA LEU A 352 -28.80 19.21 7.32
C LEU A 352 -27.99 20.32 6.62
N ARG A 353 -26.77 20.61 7.09
CA ARG A 353 -25.88 21.59 6.47
C ARG A 353 -25.64 21.27 5.00
N LEU A 354 -25.27 20.02 4.70
CA LEU A 354 -25.00 19.58 3.33
C LEU A 354 -26.26 19.62 2.45
N SER A 355 -27.43 19.34 3.01
CA SER A 355 -28.69 19.44 2.26
C SER A 355 -29.06 20.86 1.79
N HIS A 356 -28.47 21.90 2.38
CA HIS A 356 -28.73 23.31 2.05
C HIS A 356 -27.66 23.95 1.14
N VAL A 357 -26.52 23.31 0.93
CA VAL A 357 -25.39 23.85 0.13
C VAL A 357 -25.51 23.51 -1.37
N ASP A 358 -26.45 22.66 -1.76
CA ASP A 358 -26.44 21.94 -3.04
C ASP A 358 -27.15 22.62 -4.24
N HIS A 359 -27.09 23.95 -4.35
CA HIS A 359 -27.70 24.71 -5.48
C HIS A 359 -26.75 25.66 -6.22
N ALA A 360 -25.46 25.32 -6.37
CA ALA A 360 -24.56 26.09 -7.22
C ALA A 360 -23.51 25.26 -7.99
N SER A 361 -23.78 25.13 -9.30
CA SER A 361 -22.88 24.91 -10.45
C SER A 361 -22.06 23.61 -10.55
N THR A 362 -22.52 22.59 -11.31
CA THR A 362 -21.57 21.57 -11.80
C THR A 362 -21.95 20.82 -13.09
N SER A 363 -21.50 21.29 -14.26
CA SER A 363 -21.38 20.43 -15.46
C SER A 363 -19.96 20.38 -16.06
N LYS A 364 -19.18 21.46 -15.94
CA LYS A 364 -17.77 21.50 -16.43
C LYS A 364 -16.78 20.79 -15.51
N ARG A 365 -16.98 20.83 -14.18
CA ARG A 365 -16.08 20.14 -13.22
C ARG A 365 -16.22 18.63 -13.31
N THR A 366 -17.44 18.09 -13.44
CA THR A 366 -17.65 16.63 -13.56
C THR A 366 -16.98 16.06 -14.81
N GLN A 367 -16.95 16.78 -15.93
CA GLN A 367 -16.22 16.36 -17.12
C GLN A 367 -14.70 16.26 -16.87
N GLY A 368 -14.10 17.27 -16.24
CA GLY A 368 -12.67 17.25 -15.88
C GLY A 368 -12.30 16.16 -14.87
N LEU A 369 -13.20 15.83 -13.93
CA LEU A 369 -12.97 14.72 -12.99
C LEU A 369 -13.00 13.36 -13.69
N ILE A 370 -13.88 13.16 -14.67
CA ILE A 370 -13.90 11.92 -15.45
C ILE A 370 -12.61 11.78 -16.26
N GLU A 371 -12.12 12.85 -16.87
CA GLU A 371 -10.83 12.84 -17.58
C GLU A 371 -9.67 12.44 -16.65
N LEU A 372 -9.66 12.93 -15.41
CA LEU A 372 -8.68 12.53 -14.39
C LEU A 372 -8.80 11.05 -14.00
N VAL A 373 -10.02 10.50 -13.88
CA VAL A 373 -10.24 9.06 -13.62
C VAL A 373 -9.65 8.23 -14.75
N LEU A 374 -9.95 8.58 -16.01
CA LEU A 374 -9.50 7.80 -17.17
C LEU A 374 -7.98 7.87 -17.29
N ALA A 375 -7.37 9.05 -17.11
CA ALA A 375 -5.93 9.21 -17.10
C ALA A 375 -5.27 8.35 -16.01
N ARG A 376 -5.78 8.41 -14.77
CA ARG A 376 -5.25 7.62 -13.66
C ARG A 376 -5.38 6.11 -13.90
N MET A 377 -6.47 5.67 -14.53
CA MET A 377 -6.67 4.25 -14.83
C MET A 377 -5.80 3.76 -16.00
N ASN A 378 -5.41 4.63 -16.92
CA ASN A 378 -4.39 4.33 -17.93
C ASN A 378 -3.00 4.17 -17.30
N GLU A 379 -2.62 5.04 -16.36
CA GLU A 379 -1.39 4.88 -15.56
C GLU A 379 -1.39 3.54 -14.83
N VAL A 380 -2.48 3.20 -14.13
CA VAL A 380 -2.62 1.91 -13.43
C VAL A 380 -2.53 0.74 -14.40
N ALA A 381 -3.12 0.84 -15.59
CA ALA A 381 -3.03 -0.21 -16.59
C ALA A 381 -1.56 -0.49 -16.94
N VAL A 382 -0.76 0.55 -17.17
CA VAL A 382 0.64 0.42 -17.60
C VAL A 382 1.58 0.14 -16.42
N ASP A 383 1.55 0.97 -15.39
CA ASP A 383 2.54 1.00 -14.31
C ASP A 383 2.30 -0.09 -13.26
N ASP A 384 1.03 -0.31 -12.87
CA ASP A 384 0.69 -1.28 -11.83
C ASP A 384 0.43 -2.67 -12.41
N LEU A 385 -0.14 -2.73 -13.61
CA LEU A 385 -0.61 -3.98 -14.20
C LEU A 385 0.22 -4.40 -15.42
N GLY A 386 1.07 -3.57 -16.01
CA GLY A 386 1.87 -3.92 -17.20
C GLY A 386 1.03 -4.19 -18.45
N ILE A 387 -0.19 -3.66 -18.52
CA ILE A 387 -1.13 -3.77 -19.65
C ILE A 387 -0.79 -2.68 -20.66
N VAL A 388 -0.19 -3.09 -21.78
CA VAL A 388 0.20 -2.19 -22.87
C VAL A 388 -0.60 -2.58 -24.13
N LEU A 389 -1.25 -1.62 -24.77
CA LEU A 389 -2.00 -1.85 -26.02
C LEU A 389 -1.08 -1.72 -27.25
N PRO A 390 -1.16 -2.65 -28.23
CA PRO A 390 -0.49 -2.49 -29.50
C PRO A 390 -1.17 -1.38 -30.31
N PRO A 391 -0.42 -0.70 -31.19
CA PRO A 391 -1.01 0.32 -32.04
C PRO A 391 -1.91 -0.29 -33.12
N GLY A 392 -3.21 -0.14 -32.94
CA GLY A 392 -4.24 -0.33 -33.98
C GLY A 392 -5.25 -1.46 -33.72
N PRO A 393 -6.40 -1.43 -34.41
CA PRO A 393 -7.43 -2.46 -34.29
C PRO A 393 -6.97 -3.71 -35.03
N GLY A 394 -6.39 -4.68 -34.30
CA GLY A 394 -5.85 -5.89 -34.91
C GLY A 394 -5.49 -6.94 -33.87
N SER A 395 -6.26 -8.02 -33.88
CA SER A 395 -6.13 -9.26 -33.13
C SER A 395 -4.69 -9.73 -32.81
N GLY A 396 -4.40 -9.91 -31.52
CA GLY A 396 -3.58 -11.04 -31.08
C GLY A 396 -2.39 -10.69 -30.20
N THR A 397 -2.50 -11.08 -28.93
CA THR A 397 -1.48 -11.17 -27.86
C THR A 397 -0.94 -9.85 -27.28
N TYR A 398 -1.26 -9.64 -25.99
CA TYR A 398 -0.84 -8.51 -25.15
C TYR A 398 0.27 -8.96 -24.20
N GLY A 399 1.38 -8.22 -24.18
CA GLY A 399 2.59 -8.54 -23.40
C GLY A 399 3.86 -8.21 -24.20
N PRO A 400 5.06 -8.36 -23.61
CA PRO A 400 6.33 -7.91 -24.18
C PRO A 400 6.87 -8.90 -25.23
N PHE A 401 5.98 -9.35 -26.12
CA PHE A 401 6.36 -10.15 -27.26
C PHE A 401 6.62 -9.21 -28.44
N PRO A 402 7.59 -9.52 -29.31
CA PRO A 402 7.70 -8.84 -30.59
C PRO A 402 6.35 -9.03 -31.31
N THR A 403 5.61 -7.94 -31.48
CA THR A 403 4.27 -7.90 -32.10
C THR A 403 4.30 -8.28 -33.58
N GLY A 404 5.45 -8.72 -34.09
CA GLY A 404 5.75 -8.87 -35.52
C GLY A 404 5.79 -7.53 -36.26
N ARG A 405 5.53 -6.40 -35.59
CA ARG A 405 5.55 -5.06 -36.16
C ARG A 405 6.70 -4.24 -35.56
N PRO A 406 7.39 -3.39 -36.34
CA PRO A 406 8.39 -2.48 -35.80
C PRO A 406 7.72 -1.52 -34.81
N ALA A 407 8.40 -1.26 -33.69
CA ALA A 407 8.01 -0.20 -32.78
C ALA A 407 8.18 1.17 -33.45
N VAL A 408 7.16 2.02 -33.34
CA VAL A 408 7.19 3.43 -33.76
C VAL A 408 8.22 4.23 -32.98
N LEU A 409 8.30 4.01 -31.66
CA LEU A 409 9.30 4.62 -30.80
C LEU A 409 9.83 3.58 -29.81
N ARG A 410 11.15 3.38 -29.78
CA ARG A 410 11.77 2.43 -28.84
C ARG A 410 13.20 2.71 -28.47
N PHE A 411 13.61 2.29 -27.29
CA PHE A 411 15.04 2.15 -27.00
C PHE A 411 15.55 0.78 -27.42
N THR A 412 16.80 0.69 -27.89
CA THR A 412 17.45 -0.59 -28.18
C THR A 412 17.57 -1.50 -26.96
N THR A 413 17.52 -0.91 -25.76
CA THR A 413 17.41 -1.62 -24.49
C THR A 413 16.67 -0.71 -23.50
N PRO A 414 15.69 -1.20 -22.73
CA PRO A 414 14.93 -0.37 -21.79
C PRO A 414 15.67 -0.13 -20.46
N PHE A 415 16.80 -0.83 -20.23
CA PHE A 415 17.58 -0.73 -19.01
C PHE A 415 19.09 -0.88 -19.28
N TYR A 416 19.89 0.09 -18.80
CA TYR A 416 21.34 0.10 -18.93
C TYR A 416 22.00 0.02 -17.54
N TYR A 417 22.52 -1.15 -17.18
CA TYR A 417 23.37 -1.33 -16.01
C TYR A 417 24.85 -1.23 -16.41
N ARG A 418 25.56 -0.16 -16.02
CA ARG A 418 26.87 0.19 -16.58
C ARG A 418 27.92 0.48 -15.53
N THR A 419 29.15 0.06 -15.81
CA THR A 419 30.28 0.25 -14.90
C THR A 419 30.62 1.74 -14.79
N VAL A 420 30.83 2.21 -13.55
CA VAL A 420 31.30 3.57 -13.27
C VAL A 420 32.54 3.93 -14.09
N GLY A 421 32.56 5.16 -14.61
CA GLY A 421 33.65 5.74 -15.39
C GLY A 421 33.81 5.18 -16.81
N ARG A 422 32.95 4.25 -17.26
CA ARG A 422 33.00 3.73 -18.64
C ARG A 422 31.92 4.36 -19.51
N PRO A 423 32.28 4.96 -20.67
CA PRO A 423 31.30 5.49 -21.60
C PRO A 423 30.51 4.35 -22.26
N PHE A 424 29.24 4.59 -22.52
CA PHE A 424 28.34 3.70 -23.25
C PHE A 424 27.34 4.49 -24.09
N HIS A 425 26.68 3.79 -25.02
CA HIS A 425 25.68 4.41 -25.88
C HIS A 425 24.29 3.93 -25.50
N VAL A 426 23.34 4.86 -25.44
CA VAL A 426 21.91 4.59 -25.40
C VAL A 426 21.35 4.97 -26.76
N THR A 427 20.54 4.11 -27.37
CA THR A 427 20.00 4.36 -28.72
C THR A 427 18.49 4.25 -28.71
N LEU A 428 17.82 5.29 -29.21
CA LEU A 428 16.42 5.30 -29.60
C LEU A 428 16.32 4.92 -31.09
N VAL A 429 15.29 4.17 -31.44
CA VAL A 429 14.92 3.82 -32.82
C VAL A 429 13.50 4.31 -33.03
N VAL A 430 13.30 5.06 -34.12
CA VAL A 430 12.02 5.62 -34.53
C VAL A 430 11.64 5.04 -35.88
N ASP A 431 10.40 4.57 -36.03
CA ASP A 431 9.87 4.14 -37.31
C ASP A 431 9.42 5.36 -38.13
N ARG A 432 10.25 5.75 -39.09
CA ARG A 432 10.00 6.90 -39.97
C ARG A 432 8.85 6.70 -40.95
N GLU A 433 8.32 5.49 -41.12
CA GLU A 433 7.14 5.25 -41.94
C GLU A 433 5.83 5.55 -41.18
N GLN A 434 5.89 5.62 -39.85
CA GLN A 434 4.73 5.78 -38.97
C GLN A 434 4.68 7.14 -38.24
N VAL A 435 5.72 7.96 -38.39
CA VAL A 435 5.84 9.31 -37.80
C VAL A 435 6.08 10.33 -38.92
N LEU A 436 5.36 11.45 -38.90
CA LEU A 436 5.50 12.47 -39.95
C LEU A 436 6.83 13.21 -39.79
N ASP A 437 7.52 13.53 -40.89
CA ASP A 437 8.82 14.21 -40.88
C ASP A 437 8.81 15.56 -40.12
N GLN A 438 7.65 16.20 -40.02
CA GLN A 438 7.42 17.48 -39.33
C GLN A 438 7.07 17.36 -37.83
N GLU A 439 6.85 16.13 -37.33
CA GLU A 439 6.61 15.91 -35.90
C GLU A 439 7.91 16.07 -35.11
N LEU A 440 7.77 16.56 -33.88
CA LEU A 440 8.89 16.78 -32.96
C LEU A 440 9.07 15.55 -32.07
N LEU A 441 10.31 15.08 -31.99
CA LEU A 441 10.78 14.15 -30.98
C LEU A 441 11.24 14.97 -29.78
N GLU A 442 10.54 14.82 -28.67
CA GLU A 442 10.85 15.48 -27.40
C GLU A 442 11.63 14.52 -26.50
N PHE A 443 12.69 15.03 -25.86
CA PHE A 443 13.52 14.25 -24.94
C PHE A 443 13.46 14.84 -23.54
N GLN A 444 13.23 13.97 -22.55
CA GLN A 444 13.25 14.33 -21.14
C GLN A 444 14.32 13.52 -20.42
N TYR A 445 15.16 14.22 -19.64
CA TYR A 445 16.25 13.63 -18.88
C TYR A 445 15.99 13.85 -17.39
N ASP A 446 15.72 12.77 -16.67
CA ASP A 446 15.72 12.74 -15.21
C ASP A 446 17.01 12.03 -14.77
N LEU A 447 18.13 12.74 -14.91
CA LEU A 447 19.47 12.21 -14.66
C LEU A 447 20.15 13.01 -13.53
N PRO A 448 20.83 12.36 -12.58
CA PRO A 448 21.60 13.05 -11.56
C PRO A 448 22.83 13.70 -12.18
N GLY A 449 23.36 14.76 -11.55
CA GLY A 449 24.54 15.48 -12.05
C GLY A 449 25.81 14.63 -12.17
N SER A 450 25.84 13.43 -11.57
CA SER A 450 26.90 12.44 -11.72
C SER A 450 26.80 11.58 -12.99
N VAL A 451 25.76 11.74 -13.82
CA VAL A 451 25.58 11.08 -15.11
C VAL A 451 25.60 12.12 -16.23
N ALA A 452 26.67 12.10 -17.04
CA ALA A 452 26.79 12.93 -18.22
C ALA A 452 26.09 12.29 -19.42
N VAL A 453 25.40 13.11 -20.23
CA VAL A 453 24.70 12.71 -21.46
C VAL A 453 25.04 13.70 -22.59
N ASP A 454 25.35 13.16 -23.77
CA ASP A 454 25.67 13.96 -24.97
C ASP A 454 25.13 13.25 -26.23
N PRO A 455 24.33 13.89 -27.10
CA PRO A 455 23.85 15.27 -27.00
C PRO A 455 22.71 15.43 -25.98
N ALA A 456 22.72 16.50 -25.19
CA ALA A 456 21.60 16.90 -24.32
C ALA A 456 20.53 17.68 -25.11
N ALA A 457 20.02 17.10 -26.20
CA ALA A 457 19.02 17.74 -27.06
C ALA A 457 17.66 17.79 -26.35
N GLY A 458 16.96 18.92 -26.40
CA GLY A 458 15.60 19.04 -25.83
C GLY A 458 14.52 18.51 -26.77
N SER A 459 14.63 18.81 -28.07
CA SER A 459 13.80 18.22 -29.11
C SER A 459 14.50 18.29 -30.48
N ILE A 460 14.08 17.45 -31.42
CA ILE A 460 14.51 17.46 -32.82
C ILE A 460 13.32 17.15 -33.74
N ALA A 461 13.33 17.62 -34.99
CA ALA A 461 12.35 17.16 -35.97
C ALA A 461 12.68 15.73 -36.44
N VAL A 462 11.66 14.91 -36.72
CA VAL A 462 11.85 13.53 -37.22
C VAL A 462 12.62 13.51 -38.55
N ALA A 463 12.47 14.55 -39.38
CA ALA A 463 13.25 14.76 -40.60
C ALA A 463 14.77 14.80 -40.38
N GLU A 464 15.22 15.23 -39.20
CA GLU A 464 16.64 15.35 -38.83
C GLU A 464 17.26 14.01 -38.42
N LEU A 465 16.44 12.98 -38.18
CA LEU A 465 16.96 11.65 -37.92
C LEU A 465 17.66 11.08 -39.16
N PRO A 466 18.68 10.22 -38.98
CA PRO A 466 19.23 9.44 -40.08
C PRO A 466 18.15 8.55 -40.74
N SER A 467 18.46 8.03 -41.93
CA SER A 467 17.51 7.21 -42.70
C SER A 467 17.13 5.88 -42.01
N ASP A 468 17.91 5.44 -41.03
CA ASP A 468 17.63 4.25 -40.21
C ASP A 468 16.82 4.56 -38.94
N GLY A 469 16.41 5.82 -38.76
CA GLY A 469 15.55 6.27 -37.65
C GLY A 469 16.23 6.27 -36.29
N ARG A 470 17.56 6.19 -36.21
CA ARG A 470 18.28 6.06 -34.93
C ARG A 470 18.74 7.40 -34.37
N PHE A 471 18.50 7.58 -33.09
CA PHE A 471 19.09 8.66 -32.29
C PHE A 471 19.92 8.05 -31.16
N SER A 472 21.16 8.49 -30.96
CA SER A 472 22.04 7.91 -29.94
C SER A 472 22.65 8.96 -29.04
N TRP A 473 22.68 8.64 -27.75
CA TRP A 473 23.39 9.39 -26.72
C TRP A 473 24.65 8.64 -26.31
N ALA A 474 25.76 9.36 -26.18
CA ALA A 474 26.91 8.95 -25.39
C ALA A 474 26.68 9.32 -23.92
N MET A 475 26.79 8.34 -23.03
CA MET A 475 26.56 8.52 -21.60
C MET A 475 27.74 8.01 -20.78
N THR A 476 28.06 8.69 -19.68
CA THR A 476 29.06 8.24 -18.70
C THR A 476 28.60 8.58 -17.29
N GLY A 477 28.63 7.59 -16.40
CA GLY A 477 28.34 7.78 -14.98
C GLY A 477 29.60 7.81 -14.13
N HIS A 478 29.66 8.73 -13.17
CA HIS A 478 30.85 8.95 -12.32
C HIS A 478 30.67 8.53 -10.87
N GLU A 479 29.49 8.07 -10.49
CA GLU A 479 29.15 7.68 -9.11
C GLU A 479 28.46 6.32 -9.09
N ILE A 480 28.91 5.43 -8.21
CA ILE A 480 28.31 4.10 -8.03
C ILE A 480 26.97 4.27 -7.33
N GLY A 481 25.92 3.65 -7.88
CA GLY A 481 24.54 3.75 -7.40
C GLY A 481 23.76 4.92 -8.00
N ALA A 482 24.37 5.76 -8.83
CA ALA A 482 23.64 6.79 -9.56
C ALA A 482 22.70 6.15 -10.59
N ASP A 483 21.42 6.49 -10.53
CA ASP A 483 20.40 6.04 -11.46
C ASP A 483 19.62 7.22 -12.06
N GLY A 484 19.03 7.02 -13.22
CA GLY A 484 18.20 8.03 -13.86
C GLY A 484 17.49 7.52 -15.11
N ARG A 485 16.64 8.36 -15.67
CA ARG A 485 15.71 8.00 -16.73
C ARG A 485 15.83 8.92 -17.94
N LEU A 486 15.81 8.32 -19.13
CA LEU A 486 15.63 9.00 -20.41
C LEU A 486 14.27 8.64 -20.97
N SER A 487 13.49 9.65 -21.32
CA SER A 487 12.21 9.47 -21.99
C SER A 487 12.22 10.18 -23.32
N ALA A 488 11.64 9.54 -24.33
CA ALA A 488 11.41 10.13 -25.63
C ALA A 488 9.91 10.10 -25.95
N GLY A 489 9.39 11.17 -26.56
CA GLY A 489 8.00 11.28 -26.96
C GLY A 489 7.86 11.86 -28.36
N CYS A 490 6.86 11.40 -29.11
CA CYS A 490 6.48 11.97 -30.40
C CYS A 490 4.98 11.75 -30.62
N GLY A 491 4.18 12.83 -30.54
CA GLY A 491 2.72 12.72 -30.59
C GLY A 491 2.16 11.78 -29.49
N PRO A 492 1.38 10.74 -29.82
CA PRO A 492 0.85 9.78 -28.84
C PRO A 492 1.89 8.72 -28.40
N TRP A 493 3.06 8.67 -29.04
CA TRP A 493 4.06 7.63 -28.81
C TRP A 493 5.04 8.05 -27.71
N ARG A 494 5.35 7.12 -26.80
CA ARG A 494 6.38 7.31 -25.78
C ARG A 494 7.27 6.08 -25.65
N ALA A 495 8.51 6.31 -25.26
CA ALA A 495 9.49 5.28 -24.93
C ALA A 495 10.31 5.76 -23.73
N THR A 496 10.68 4.84 -22.86
CA THR A 496 11.46 5.14 -21.65
C THR A 496 12.61 4.15 -21.51
N CYS A 497 13.74 4.66 -21.04
CA CYS A 497 14.93 3.89 -20.74
C CYS A 497 15.48 4.31 -19.37
N GLU A 498 15.80 3.33 -18.54
CA GLU A 498 16.45 3.53 -17.25
C GLU A 498 17.95 3.22 -17.34
N VAL A 499 18.76 3.99 -16.62
CA VAL A 499 20.21 3.88 -16.56
C VAL A 499 20.65 3.80 -15.11
N VAL A 500 21.48 2.82 -14.78
CA VAL A 500 22.07 2.63 -13.43
C VAL A 500 23.57 2.43 -13.54
N ILE A 501 24.31 3.15 -12.72
CA ILE A 501 25.76 3.10 -12.64
C ILE A 501 26.19 2.23 -11.47
N ALA A 502 27.07 1.26 -11.72
CA ALA A 502 27.44 0.23 -10.76
C ALA A 502 28.95 0.00 -10.70
N GLU A 503 29.40 -0.64 -9.62
CA GLU A 503 30.80 -1.03 -9.43
C GLU A 503 31.25 -2.08 -10.47
N HIS A 504 30.36 -3.01 -10.81
CA HIS A 504 30.56 -4.03 -11.84
C HIS A 504 29.35 -4.06 -12.77
N GLY A 505 29.51 -3.57 -14.00
CA GLY A 505 28.48 -3.66 -15.04
C GLY A 505 28.37 -5.06 -15.63
N SER A 506 27.38 -5.26 -16.50
CA SER A 506 27.23 -6.48 -17.30
C SER A 506 28.38 -6.61 -18.32
N GLY A 507 29.50 -7.17 -17.87
CA GLY A 507 30.42 -7.87 -18.76
C GLY A 507 29.75 -9.15 -19.23
N HIS A 508 29.86 -9.47 -20.52
CA HIS A 508 29.37 -10.72 -21.09
C HIS A 508 29.79 -11.93 -20.22
N GLY A 509 28.79 -12.60 -19.63
CA GLY A 509 28.82 -13.99 -19.18
C GLY A 509 29.78 -14.37 -18.05
N LEU A 510 29.21 -14.77 -16.91
CA LEU A 510 29.41 -16.09 -16.27
C LEU A 510 28.87 -16.06 -14.83
N GLY A 511 27.98 -17.01 -14.50
CA GLY A 511 27.49 -17.23 -13.13
C GLY A 511 25.99 -17.52 -12.97
N ARG A 512 25.34 -18.26 -13.88
CA ARG A 512 24.01 -18.83 -13.62
C ARG A 512 24.15 -20.01 -12.65
N GLY A 513 23.65 -19.86 -11.43
CA GLY A 513 23.09 -21.00 -10.67
C GLY A 513 21.80 -21.49 -11.35
N PRO A 514 21.43 -22.77 -11.22
CA PRO A 514 20.42 -23.39 -12.08
C PRO A 514 19.04 -22.77 -11.84
N SER A 515 18.59 -22.04 -12.85
CA SER A 515 17.20 -21.63 -13.03
C SER A 515 16.36 -22.88 -13.30
N HIS A 516 15.14 -22.92 -12.78
CA HIS A 516 14.13 -23.90 -13.17
C HIS A 516 14.10 -24.04 -14.71
N PRO A 517 14.20 -25.27 -15.25
CA PRO A 517 14.15 -25.47 -16.69
C PRO A 517 12.71 -25.22 -17.17
N GLY A 518 12.50 -24.17 -17.97
CA GLY A 518 11.28 -24.03 -18.75
C GLY A 518 10.74 -22.62 -18.99
N VAL A 519 11.18 -21.60 -18.24
CA VAL A 519 10.67 -20.23 -18.43
C VAL A 519 11.84 -19.32 -18.80
N ALA A 520 11.90 -18.91 -20.07
CA ALA A 520 12.79 -17.84 -20.47
C ALA A 520 12.44 -16.57 -19.67
N PRO A 521 13.41 -15.83 -19.11
CA PRO A 521 13.11 -14.60 -18.39
C PRO A 521 12.41 -13.61 -19.34
N HIS A 522 11.22 -13.17 -18.95
CA HIS A 522 10.44 -12.20 -19.70
C HIS A 522 11.18 -10.85 -19.72
N THR A 523 11.63 -10.45 -20.91
CA THR A 523 12.19 -9.12 -21.17
C THR A 523 11.07 -8.08 -21.06
N TRP A 524 11.23 -7.09 -20.20
CA TRP A 524 10.34 -5.94 -20.08
C TRP A 524 10.50 -5.07 -21.33
N ASP A 525 9.44 -4.79 -22.09
CA ASP A 525 9.50 -3.96 -23.30
C ASP A 525 8.37 -2.90 -23.19
N GLN A 526 8.73 -1.62 -23.04
CA GLN A 526 7.78 -0.48 -22.90
C GLN A 526 7.59 0.29 -24.23
N ASP A 527 7.97 -0.32 -25.34
CA ASP A 527 7.89 0.28 -26.67
C ASP A 527 6.42 0.42 -27.15
N ASN A 528 5.99 1.64 -27.51
CA ASN A 528 4.68 1.99 -28.10
C ASN A 528 3.43 1.86 -27.21
N SER A 529 3.48 2.29 -25.94
CA SER A 529 2.26 2.34 -25.14
C SER A 529 1.24 3.34 -25.73
N THR A 530 -0.04 2.92 -25.76
CA THR A 530 -1.19 3.79 -26.10
C THR A 530 -2.26 3.68 -25.02
N ASP A 531 -2.95 4.78 -24.75
CA ASP A 531 -4.01 4.84 -23.72
C ASP A 531 -5.16 3.87 -24.03
N MET A 532 -5.58 3.17 -23.00
CA MET A 532 -6.63 2.14 -23.05
C MET A 532 -8.02 2.74 -22.91
N PHE A 533 -8.16 3.80 -22.13
CA PHE A 533 -9.40 4.53 -21.94
C PHE A 533 -9.22 5.95 -22.44
N VAL A 534 -9.78 6.28 -23.59
CA VAL A 534 -9.60 7.60 -24.23
C VAL A 534 -10.76 8.56 -23.97
N GLY A 535 -11.86 8.06 -23.40
CA GLY A 535 -13.04 8.84 -23.11
C GLY A 535 -14.26 7.99 -22.72
N TYR A 536 -15.41 8.65 -22.64
CA TYR A 536 -16.70 8.00 -22.49
C TYR A 536 -17.73 8.65 -23.42
N GLU A 537 -18.80 7.92 -23.74
CA GLU A 537 -19.91 8.45 -24.52
C GLU A 537 -21.25 7.91 -24.02
N LEU A 538 -22.29 8.75 -24.09
CA LEU A 538 -23.67 8.34 -23.85
C LEU A 538 -24.25 7.82 -25.16
N ARG A 539 -24.58 6.53 -25.21
CA ARG A 539 -25.08 5.89 -26.43
C ARG A 539 -26.23 4.95 -26.12
N ASN A 540 -27.20 4.88 -27.03
CA ASN A 540 -28.20 3.82 -27.00
C ASN A 540 -27.56 2.51 -27.49
N LEU A 541 -27.48 1.51 -26.61
CA LEU A 541 -26.89 0.20 -26.94
C LEU A 541 -27.92 -0.80 -27.51
N ASN A 542 -29.14 -0.34 -27.79
CA ASN A 542 -30.29 -1.14 -28.25
C ASN A 542 -30.65 -2.30 -27.31
N ASN A 543 -30.37 -2.14 -26.01
CA ASN A 543 -30.81 -3.02 -24.94
C ASN A 543 -31.09 -2.20 -23.67
N ASP A 544 -31.82 -2.76 -22.70
CA ASP A 544 -32.13 -2.12 -21.41
C ASP A 544 -31.45 -2.80 -20.21
N ILE A 545 -30.60 -3.80 -20.47
CA ILE A 545 -29.95 -4.65 -19.45
C ILE A 545 -28.57 -4.10 -19.07
N ASP A 546 -27.75 -3.74 -20.05
CA ASP A 546 -26.37 -3.30 -19.80
C ASP A 546 -26.38 -1.82 -19.43
N ARG A 547 -25.86 -1.47 -18.25
CA ARG A 547 -25.79 -0.06 -17.79
C ARG A 547 -24.61 0.69 -18.42
N ALA A 548 -23.48 0.02 -18.64
CA ALA A 548 -22.32 0.54 -19.34
C ALA A 548 -21.44 -0.60 -19.85
N VAL A 549 -20.71 -0.37 -20.94
CA VAL A 549 -19.78 -1.33 -21.55
C VAL A 549 -18.52 -0.63 -22.02
N TYR A 550 -17.42 -1.36 -22.17
CA TYR A 550 -16.21 -0.86 -22.83
C TYR A 550 -16.26 -1.22 -24.32
N SER A 551 -16.02 -0.25 -25.21
CA SER A 551 -15.83 -0.46 -26.65
C SER A 551 -14.34 -0.59 -26.95
N PRO A 552 -13.82 -1.78 -27.27
CA PRO A 552 -12.39 -1.96 -27.54
C PRO A 552 -11.91 -1.25 -28.81
N ASP A 553 -12.78 -1.15 -29.82
CA ASP A 553 -12.46 -0.54 -31.11
C ASP A 553 -12.35 0.99 -31.00
N GLU A 554 -13.24 1.59 -30.21
CA GLU A 554 -13.28 3.05 -29.99
C GLU A 554 -12.47 3.48 -28.76
N ARG A 555 -12.12 2.52 -27.88
CA ARG A 555 -11.48 2.72 -26.57
C ARG A 555 -12.27 3.62 -25.62
N LEU A 556 -13.58 3.65 -25.80
CA LEU A 556 -14.53 4.46 -25.03
C LEU A 556 -15.29 3.59 -24.02
N VAL A 557 -15.59 4.16 -22.86
CA VAL A 557 -16.64 3.64 -21.98
C VAL A 557 -17.99 4.13 -22.50
N LEU A 558 -18.82 3.22 -23.01
CA LEU A 558 -20.16 3.53 -23.51
C LEU A 558 -21.17 3.36 -22.38
N ILE A 559 -21.84 4.43 -22.00
CA ILE A 559 -22.89 4.41 -20.97
C ILE A 559 -24.25 4.36 -21.66
N ASN A 560 -25.05 3.35 -21.30
CA ASN A 560 -26.30 3.07 -21.99
C ASN A 560 -27.41 4.02 -21.55
N THR A 561 -27.88 4.85 -22.47
CA THR A 561 -28.95 5.81 -22.18
C THR A 561 -30.34 5.17 -22.05
N GLU A 562 -30.53 3.92 -22.46
CA GLU A 562 -31.82 3.21 -22.32
C GLU A 562 -31.96 2.42 -21.02
N ALA A 563 -30.87 2.18 -20.30
CA ALA A 563 -30.88 1.44 -19.04
C ALA A 563 -31.74 2.19 -18.00
N PRO A 564 -32.75 1.55 -17.36
CA PRO A 564 -33.69 2.21 -16.47
C PRO A 564 -33.03 2.99 -15.31
N THR A 565 -31.95 2.47 -14.75
CA THR A 565 -31.18 3.10 -13.66
C THR A 565 -30.32 4.26 -14.12
N VAL A 566 -29.95 4.34 -15.41
CA VAL A 566 -29.18 5.43 -15.99
C VAL A 566 -30.11 6.58 -16.42
N ARG A 567 -31.26 6.24 -17.01
CA ARG A 567 -32.29 7.21 -17.43
C ARG A 567 -32.76 8.15 -16.32
N MET A 568 -32.80 7.68 -15.07
CA MET A 568 -33.18 8.49 -13.91
C MET A 568 -32.24 9.67 -13.67
N TYR A 569 -31.00 9.57 -14.15
CA TYR A 569 -29.92 10.51 -13.92
C TYR A 569 -29.53 11.30 -15.17
N ILE A 570 -30.24 11.13 -16.28
CA ILE A 570 -30.04 11.90 -17.51
C ILE A 570 -31.16 12.95 -17.65
N ASP A 571 -30.83 14.14 -18.14
CA ASP A 571 -31.78 15.20 -18.42
C ASP A 571 -32.38 15.09 -19.84
N GLY A 572 -33.40 15.90 -20.16
CA GLY A 572 -34.04 15.90 -21.48
C GLY A 572 -33.14 16.37 -22.65
N ARG A 573 -31.87 16.70 -22.37
CA ARG A 573 -30.86 17.14 -23.34
C ARG A 573 -29.71 16.14 -23.47
N GLY A 574 -29.77 14.99 -22.80
CA GLY A 574 -28.74 13.95 -22.88
C GLY A 574 -27.52 14.19 -22.00
N HIS A 575 -27.62 14.99 -20.93
CA HIS A 575 -26.54 15.19 -19.95
C HIS A 575 -26.88 14.57 -18.60
N PHE A 576 -25.84 14.21 -17.84
CA PHE A 576 -26.03 13.75 -16.46
C PHE A 576 -26.46 14.89 -15.53
N ARG A 577 -27.40 14.58 -14.63
CA ARG A 577 -27.83 15.43 -13.52
C ARG A 577 -26.78 15.42 -12.40
N ASP A 578 -26.72 16.47 -11.59
CA ASP A 578 -25.64 16.69 -10.60
C ASP A 578 -25.49 15.56 -9.55
N GLY A 579 -26.58 14.84 -9.23
CA GLY A 579 -26.57 13.66 -8.35
C GLY A 579 -26.10 12.36 -9.00
N ALA A 580 -25.68 12.39 -10.28
CA ALA A 580 -25.26 11.20 -11.02
C ALA A 580 -23.80 10.80 -10.79
N ARG A 581 -23.01 11.55 -10.02
CA ARG A 581 -21.56 11.29 -9.87
C ARG A 581 -21.26 9.94 -9.24
N LEU A 582 -22.01 9.55 -8.21
CA LEU A 582 -21.85 8.24 -7.57
C LEU A 582 -22.19 7.10 -8.54
N LEU A 583 -23.25 7.29 -9.34
CA LEU A 583 -23.61 6.37 -10.41
C LEU A 583 -22.50 6.31 -11.47
N LEU A 584 -21.98 7.46 -11.91
CA LEU A 584 -20.88 7.52 -12.88
C LEU A 584 -19.61 6.84 -12.38
N ALA A 585 -19.22 7.08 -11.13
CA ALA A 585 -18.09 6.43 -10.49
C ALA A 585 -18.28 4.90 -10.43
N GLU A 586 -19.47 4.44 -10.05
CA GLU A 586 -19.83 3.02 -10.04
C GLU A 586 -19.72 2.41 -11.45
N LEU A 587 -20.29 3.06 -12.47
CA LEU A 587 -20.29 2.56 -13.84
C LEU A 587 -18.88 2.54 -14.44
N LEU A 588 -18.09 3.60 -14.24
CA LEU A 588 -16.71 3.67 -14.71
C LEU A 588 -15.86 2.61 -14.01
N LEU A 589 -15.96 2.48 -12.69
CA LEU A 589 -15.21 1.48 -11.93
C LEU A 589 -15.56 0.06 -12.37
N ASP A 590 -16.84 -0.26 -12.53
CA ASP A 590 -17.26 -1.61 -12.90
C ASP A 590 -16.76 -2.02 -14.29
N VAL A 591 -16.83 -1.10 -15.26
CA VAL A 591 -16.38 -1.32 -16.63
C VAL A 591 -14.85 -1.37 -16.71
N ILE A 592 -14.16 -0.40 -16.12
CA ILE A 592 -12.69 -0.32 -16.15
C ILE A 592 -12.08 -1.53 -15.42
N ALA A 593 -12.53 -1.84 -14.20
CA ALA A 593 -12.01 -2.97 -13.46
C ALA A 593 -12.34 -4.30 -14.16
N GLY A 594 -13.50 -4.41 -14.81
CA GLY A 594 -13.87 -5.57 -15.61
C GLY A 594 -12.93 -5.79 -16.80
N GLU A 595 -12.63 -4.74 -17.54
CA GLU A 595 -11.73 -4.82 -18.70
C GLU A 595 -10.27 -5.03 -18.27
N LEU A 596 -9.79 -4.32 -17.24
CA LEU A 596 -8.44 -4.54 -16.69
C LEU A 596 -8.28 -5.96 -16.14
N ALA A 597 -9.30 -6.50 -15.46
CA ALA A 597 -9.28 -7.89 -14.97
C ALA A 597 -9.21 -8.90 -16.11
N ARG A 598 -9.99 -8.68 -17.17
CA ARG A 598 -9.96 -9.50 -18.39
C ARG A 598 -8.56 -9.51 -18.99
N ARG A 599 -7.99 -8.33 -19.21
CA ARG A 599 -6.64 -8.15 -19.77
C ARG A 599 -5.55 -8.72 -18.87
N TYR A 600 -5.72 -8.58 -17.55
CA TYR A 600 -4.79 -9.09 -16.56
C TYR A 600 -4.73 -10.62 -16.57
N VAL A 601 -5.89 -11.27 -16.44
CA VAL A 601 -6.01 -12.74 -16.38
C VAL A 601 -5.68 -13.40 -17.72
N ASP A 602 -5.96 -12.74 -18.85
CA ASP A 602 -5.58 -13.25 -20.17
C ASP A 602 -4.07 -13.44 -20.37
N ARG A 603 -3.25 -12.88 -19.46
CA ARG A 603 -1.78 -13.00 -19.46
C ARG A 603 -1.27 -14.06 -18.47
N THR A 604 -2.13 -14.62 -17.63
CA THR A 604 -1.78 -15.71 -16.71
C THR A 604 -2.13 -17.06 -17.33
N GLN A 605 -1.76 -18.16 -16.66
CA GLN A 605 -2.17 -19.50 -17.08
C GLN A 605 -3.69 -19.75 -16.91
N ASP A 606 -4.42 -18.80 -16.29
CA ASP A 606 -5.85 -18.91 -15.99
C ASP A 606 -6.75 -18.29 -17.07
N LYS A 607 -6.21 -18.00 -18.26
CA LYS A 607 -6.98 -17.48 -19.39
C LYS A 607 -8.22 -18.34 -19.66
N GLY A 608 -9.39 -17.69 -19.78
CA GLY A 608 -10.69 -18.32 -19.98
C GLY A 608 -11.40 -18.72 -18.69
N SER A 609 -10.78 -18.58 -17.52
CA SER A 609 -11.39 -18.91 -16.22
C SER A 609 -12.31 -17.80 -15.72
N THR A 610 -13.63 -18.03 -15.78
CA THR A 610 -14.65 -17.12 -15.23
C THR A 610 -14.38 -16.77 -13.76
N ARG A 611 -13.87 -17.73 -12.97
CA ARG A 611 -13.54 -17.51 -11.56
C ARG A 611 -12.34 -16.57 -11.41
N ALA A 612 -11.30 -16.73 -12.24
CA ALA A 612 -10.11 -15.88 -12.19
C ALA A 612 -10.45 -14.45 -12.63
N TYR A 613 -11.26 -14.26 -13.68
CA TYR A 613 -11.73 -12.93 -14.09
C TYR A 613 -12.53 -12.24 -13.01
N ASN A 614 -13.47 -12.93 -12.37
CA ASN A 614 -14.27 -12.35 -11.28
C ASN A 614 -13.42 -12.01 -10.07
N GLN A 615 -12.46 -12.87 -9.71
CA GLN A 615 -11.55 -12.61 -8.59
C GLN A 615 -10.64 -11.41 -8.89
N ALA A 616 -10.04 -11.35 -10.07
CA ALA A 616 -9.22 -10.21 -10.49
C ALA A 616 -10.04 -8.92 -10.53
N LYS A 617 -11.27 -8.95 -11.07
CA LYS A 617 -12.19 -7.81 -11.06
C LYS A 617 -12.47 -7.34 -9.64
N HIS A 618 -12.81 -8.24 -8.72
CA HIS A 618 -13.03 -7.88 -7.32
C HIS A 618 -11.78 -7.30 -6.64
N THR A 619 -10.60 -7.83 -6.93
CA THR A 619 -9.34 -7.29 -6.41
C THR A 619 -9.08 -5.87 -6.92
N LEU A 620 -9.27 -5.62 -8.22
CA LEU A 620 -9.10 -4.31 -8.83
C LEU A 620 -10.13 -3.30 -8.31
N VAL A 621 -11.39 -3.71 -8.17
CA VAL A 621 -12.44 -2.89 -7.55
C VAL A 621 -12.07 -2.50 -6.12
N ARG A 622 -11.55 -3.44 -5.32
CA ARG A 622 -11.11 -3.16 -3.94
C ARG A 622 -9.91 -2.24 -3.89
N ARG A 623 -8.97 -2.39 -4.82
CA ARG A 623 -7.70 -1.65 -4.86
C ARG A 623 -7.88 -0.22 -5.36
N TYR A 624 -8.61 -0.03 -6.46
CA TYR A 624 -8.72 1.26 -7.16
C TYR A 624 -10.09 1.92 -7.03
N GLY A 625 -11.08 1.24 -6.44
CA GLY A 625 -12.39 1.82 -6.21
C GLY A 625 -12.33 3.10 -5.39
N LEU A 626 -11.42 3.17 -4.41
CA LEU A 626 -11.20 4.38 -3.64
C LEU A 626 -10.64 5.53 -4.48
N ASP A 627 -9.64 5.26 -5.33
CA ASP A 627 -9.05 6.28 -6.20
C ASP A 627 -10.08 6.87 -7.17
N ILE A 628 -10.90 6.02 -7.81
CA ILE A 628 -11.96 6.48 -8.72
C ILE A 628 -13.03 7.28 -7.97
N HIS A 629 -13.43 6.83 -6.77
CA HIS A 629 -14.41 7.57 -5.96
C HIS A 629 -13.86 8.92 -5.48
N ARG A 630 -12.59 9.03 -5.09
CA ARG A 630 -11.94 10.30 -4.69
C ARG A 630 -11.93 11.30 -5.85
N ILE A 631 -11.44 10.88 -7.01
CA ILE A 631 -11.39 11.74 -8.19
C ILE A 631 -12.81 12.18 -8.58
N MET A 632 -13.80 11.30 -8.56
CA MET A 632 -15.19 11.67 -8.89
C MET A 632 -15.89 12.52 -7.81
N GLY A 633 -15.41 12.46 -6.56
CA GLY A 633 -15.76 13.40 -5.49
C GLY A 633 -15.17 14.79 -5.71
N GLY A 634 -14.08 14.87 -6.47
CA GLY A 634 -13.37 16.11 -6.81
C GLY A 634 -12.32 16.52 -5.78
N GLU A 635 -11.78 15.53 -5.07
CA GLU A 635 -10.53 15.53 -4.29
C GLU A 635 -9.33 15.25 -5.21
#